data_AF-A0A660V8A2-F1
#
_entry.id   AF-A0A660V8A2-F1
#
_cell.length_a   1.000
_cell.length_b   1.000
_cell.length_c   1.000
_cell.angle_alpha   90.00
_cell.angle_beta   90.00
_cell.angle_gamma   90.00
#
_symmetry.space_group_name_H-M   'P 1'
#
loop_
_entity.id
_entity.type
_entity.pdbx_description
1 polymer ?
#
loop_
_entity_poly.entity_id
_entity_poly.type
_entity_poly.pdbx_seq_one_letter_code
_entity_poly.pdbx_strand_id
1 'polypeptide(L)'
;MENQYSIDEKIYPAGEGAQLSMTDMLAYFEKMGAMRVSDLHIKIGTQPAYRIDGELVRLKGGVVTREIAEKLIYPLLGPKNVESLRRDMAVDCSYKYGSLQFR
;
A
#
# COMPACT_ATOMS: atom_id res chain seq x y z
N MET A 1 2.40 10.32 20.44
CA MET A 1 2.36 8.86 20.30
C MET A 1 3.13 8.55 19.03
N GLU A 2 4.30 7.95 19.17
CA GLU A 2 5.16 7.57 18.05
C GLU A 2 4.42 6.54 17.17
N ASN A 3 4.53 6.69 15.86
CA ASN A 3 3.87 5.80 14.91
C ASN A 3 4.55 4.43 15.03
N GLN A 4 3.83 3.41 15.52
CA GLN A 4 4.36 2.07 15.74
C GLN A 4 4.74 1.34 14.43
N TYR A 5 4.41 1.93 13.28
CA TYR A 5 4.57 1.35 11.96
C TYR A 5 5.51 2.20 11.11
N SER A 6 6.44 1.56 10.42
CA SER A 6 7.32 2.19 9.43
C SER A 6 6.81 1.91 8.02
N ILE A 7 6.73 2.95 7.17
CA ILE A 7 6.32 2.79 5.77
C ILE A 7 7.33 1.95 4.95
N ASP A 8 8.59 1.92 5.40
CA ASP A 8 9.69 1.18 4.79
C ASP A 8 9.84 -0.25 5.35
N GLU A 9 8.96 -0.69 6.27
CA GLU A 9 8.98 -2.06 6.78
C GLU A 9 8.64 -3.07 5.67
N LYS A 10 9.59 -3.95 5.35
CA LYS A 10 9.45 -4.97 4.30
C LYS A 10 8.63 -6.16 4.79
N ILE A 11 7.31 -5.99 4.84
CA ILE A 11 6.39 -6.96 5.45
C ILE A 11 5.67 -7.86 4.43
N TYR A 12 5.49 -7.40 3.18
CA TYR A 12 4.75 -8.19 2.19
C TYR A 12 5.68 -9.20 1.49
N PRO A 13 5.40 -10.53 1.55
CA PRO A 13 6.22 -11.54 0.90
C PRO A 13 5.87 -11.63 -0.58
N ALA A 14 6.63 -10.97 -1.45
CA ALA A 14 6.36 -10.87 -2.89
C ALA A 14 6.74 -12.11 -3.72
N GLY A 15 7.10 -13.20 -3.05
CA GLY A 15 7.58 -14.44 -3.68
C GLY A 15 9.08 -14.44 -3.94
N GLU A 16 9.63 -15.62 -4.25
CA GLU A 16 11.06 -15.80 -4.58
C GLU A 16 12.02 -15.26 -3.49
N GLY A 17 11.58 -15.24 -2.22
CA GLY A 17 12.35 -14.72 -1.08
C GLY A 17 12.36 -13.19 -0.96
N ALA A 18 11.73 -12.46 -1.88
CA ALA A 18 11.64 -11.01 -1.83
C ALA A 18 10.55 -10.53 -0.85
N GLN A 19 10.84 -9.45 -0.14
CA GLN A 19 9.88 -8.72 0.68
C GLN A 19 9.76 -7.28 0.20
N LEU A 20 8.54 -6.75 0.20
CA LEU A 20 8.23 -5.39 -0.19
C LEU A 20 7.63 -4.61 0.98
N SER A 21 8.04 -3.35 1.07
CA SER A 21 7.42 -2.32 1.90
C SER A 21 6.33 -1.56 1.12
N MET A 22 5.59 -0.70 1.79
CA MET A 22 4.67 0.23 1.11
C MET A 22 5.45 1.20 0.22
N THR A 23 6.60 1.70 0.68
CA THR A 23 7.50 2.53 -0.13
C THR A 23 7.92 1.84 -1.42
N ASP A 24 8.32 0.56 -1.37
CA ASP A 24 8.68 -0.21 -2.57
C ASP A 24 7.52 -0.32 -3.57
N MET A 25 6.29 -0.44 -3.06
CA MET A 25 5.09 -0.48 -3.88
C MET A 25 4.77 0.88 -4.52
N LEU A 26 4.91 1.99 -3.78
CA LEU A 26 4.73 3.35 -4.32
C LEU A 26 5.82 3.72 -5.34
N ALA A 27 7.07 3.30 -5.10
CA ALA A 27 8.19 3.50 -6.02
C ALA A 27 7.95 2.89 -7.41
N TYR A 28 7.16 1.81 -7.47
CA TYR A 28 6.81 1.16 -8.72
C TYR A 28 6.04 2.09 -9.68
N PHE A 29 5.20 3.00 -9.16
CA PHE A 29 4.46 3.96 -9.97
C PHE A 29 5.39 4.97 -10.66
N GLU A 30 6.38 5.51 -9.94
CA GLU A 30 7.38 6.41 -10.55
C GLU A 30 8.21 5.67 -11.61
N LYS A 31 8.60 4.42 -11.31
CA LYS A 31 9.39 3.60 -12.23
C LYS A 31 8.64 3.27 -13.54
N MET A 32 7.35 2.95 -13.46
CA MET A 32 6.56 2.55 -14.62
C MET A 32 5.88 3.72 -15.34
N GLY A 33 5.73 4.86 -14.65
CA GLY A 33 4.98 6.02 -15.09
C GLY A 33 3.50 5.93 -14.73
N ALA A 34 2.98 7.01 -14.13
CA ALA A 34 1.60 7.10 -13.64
C ALA A 34 0.52 7.00 -14.74
N MET A 35 0.90 7.12 -16.02
CA MET A 35 -0.04 6.87 -17.14
C MET A 35 -0.30 5.37 -17.37
N ARG A 36 0.61 4.50 -16.92
CA ARG A 36 0.51 3.04 -17.11
C ARG A 36 -0.02 2.34 -15.89
N VAL A 37 0.44 2.75 -14.71
CA VAL A 37 0.00 2.19 -13.43
C VAL A 37 -0.84 3.24 -12.71
N SER A 38 -2.14 2.97 -12.57
CA SER A 38 -3.08 3.96 -12.03
C SER A 38 -3.44 3.74 -10.57
N ASP A 39 -3.53 2.48 -10.12
CA ASP A 39 -4.03 2.13 -8.79
C ASP A 39 -3.23 0.99 -8.17
N LEU A 40 -3.14 0.99 -6.83
CA LEU A 40 -2.72 -0.15 -6.03
C LEU A 40 -3.88 -0.58 -5.12
N HIS A 41 -4.33 -1.81 -5.30
CA HIS A 41 -5.37 -2.41 -4.50
C HIS A 41 -4.76 -3.33 -3.43
N ILE A 42 -5.08 -3.07 -2.17
CA ILE A 42 -4.69 -3.90 -1.02
C ILE A 42 -5.97 -4.39 -0.34
N LYS A 43 -6.13 -5.70 -0.26
CA LYS A 43 -7.32 -6.34 0.36
C LYS A 43 -6.91 -7.61 1.09
N ILE A 44 -7.40 -7.75 2.32
CA ILE A 44 -7.18 -8.95 3.13
C ILE A 44 -7.72 -10.19 2.41
N GLY A 45 -6.94 -11.27 2.41
CA GLY A 45 -7.28 -12.55 1.78
C GLY A 45 -6.92 -12.65 0.29
N THR A 46 -6.35 -11.59 -0.30
CA THR A 46 -5.87 -11.60 -1.69
C THR A 46 -4.44 -11.07 -1.78
N GLN A 47 -3.74 -11.38 -2.86
CA GLN A 47 -2.51 -10.67 -3.22
C GLN A 47 -2.85 -9.20 -3.53
N PRO A 48 -1.94 -8.24 -3.25
CA PRO A 48 -2.05 -6.88 -3.77
C PRO A 48 -2.13 -6.92 -5.29
N ALA A 49 -2.76 -5.92 -5.89
CA ALA A 49 -2.87 -5.82 -7.33
C ALA A 49 -2.65 -4.39 -7.81
N TYR A 50 -1.87 -4.22 -8.86
CA TYR A 50 -1.81 -2.97 -9.59
C TYR A 50 -2.88 -2.96 -10.68
N ARG A 51 -3.44 -1.78 -10.96
CA ARG A 51 -4.09 -1.55 -12.25
C ARG A 51 -3.04 -1.08 -13.25
N ILE A 52 -2.75 -1.92 -14.24
CA ILE A 52 -1.76 -1.65 -15.28
C ILE A 52 -2.46 -1.64 -16.63
N ASP A 53 -2.40 -0.52 -17.34
CA ASP A 53 -3.00 -0.34 -18.66
C ASP A 53 -4.50 -0.75 -18.68
N GLY A 54 -5.21 -0.49 -17.56
CA GLY A 54 -6.63 -0.80 -17.34
C GLY A 54 -6.92 -2.11 -16.60
N GLU A 55 -5.97 -3.05 -16.62
CA GLU A 55 -6.16 -4.42 -16.12
C GLU A 55 -5.63 -4.63 -14.71
N LEU A 56 -6.31 -5.45 -13.90
CA LEU A 56 -5.86 -5.80 -12.55
C LEU A 56 -4.82 -6.91 -12.59
N VAL A 57 -3.56 -6.55 -12.33
CA VAL A 57 -2.41 -7.46 -12.29
C VAL A 57 -2.00 -7.71 -10.85
N ARG A 58 -2.18 -8.94 -10.36
CA ARG A 58 -1.79 -9.34 -9.00
C ARG A 58 -0.28 -9.45 -8.87
N LEU A 59 0.25 -8.98 -7.75
CA LEU A 59 1.63 -9.26 -7.37
C LEU A 59 1.79 -10.74 -7.08
N LYS A 60 2.99 -11.25 -7.33
CA LYS A 60 3.39 -12.58 -6.85
C LYS A 60 3.45 -12.61 -5.32
N GLY A 61 3.50 -13.81 -4.76
CA GLY A 61 3.73 -14.03 -3.34
C GLY A 61 2.48 -14.39 -2.53
N GLY A 62 2.51 -14.05 -1.24
CA GLY A 62 1.48 -14.41 -0.27
C GLY A 62 0.20 -13.56 -0.35
N VAL A 63 -0.84 -13.97 0.36
CA VAL A 63 -2.04 -13.14 0.55
C VAL A 63 -1.81 -12.10 1.64
N VAL A 64 -2.47 -10.95 1.53
CA VAL A 64 -2.48 -9.93 2.58
C VAL A 64 -3.25 -10.45 3.78
N THR A 65 -2.59 -10.53 4.94
CA THR A 65 -3.23 -10.80 6.23
C THR A 65 -3.68 -9.48 6.88
N ARG A 66 -4.43 -9.55 7.98
CA ARG A 66 -4.77 -8.35 8.77
C ARG A 66 -3.51 -7.59 9.21
N GLU A 67 -2.52 -8.31 9.74
CA GLU A 67 -1.26 -7.70 10.19
C GLU A 67 -0.53 -7.00 9.05
N ILE A 68 -0.39 -7.66 7.89
CA ILE A 68 0.23 -7.07 6.71
C ILE A 68 -0.53 -5.81 6.28
N ALA A 69 -1.86 -5.85 6.24
CA ALA A 69 -2.68 -4.71 5.85
C ALA A 69 -2.46 -3.50 6.79
N GLU A 70 -2.48 -3.72 8.10
CA GLU A 70 -2.26 -2.65 9.09
C GLU A 70 -0.85 -2.04 8.96
N LYS A 71 0.18 -2.88 8.85
CA LYS A 71 1.58 -2.44 8.68
C LYS A 71 1.83 -1.69 7.37
N LEU A 72 1.11 -2.02 6.30
CA LEU A 72 1.21 -1.32 5.02
C LEU A 72 0.41 0.00 5.02
N ILE A 73 -0.82 0.00 5.56
CA ILE A 73 -1.78 1.10 5.38
C ILE A 73 -1.65 2.17 6.47
N TYR A 74 -1.50 1.80 7.74
CA TYR A 74 -1.51 2.77 8.84
C TYR A 74 -0.38 3.82 8.79
N PRO A 75 0.84 3.52 8.29
CA PRO A 75 1.86 4.54 8.03
C PRO A 75 1.40 5.67 7.09
N LEU A 76 0.51 5.38 6.13
CA LEU A 76 -0.01 6.36 5.16
C LEU A 76 -1.02 7.32 5.80
N LEU A 77 -1.84 6.80 6.72
CA LEU A 77 -2.95 7.53 7.31
C LEU A 77 -2.48 8.50 8.41
N GLY A 78 -1.54 8.07 9.25
CA GLY A 78 -1.20 8.77 10.49
C GLY A 78 -2.32 8.66 11.55
N PRO A 79 -2.07 9.09 12.80
CA PRO A 79 -2.92 8.77 13.94
C PRO A 79 -4.36 9.27 13.82
N LYS A 80 -4.56 10.51 13.36
CA LYS A 80 -5.90 11.13 13.21
C LYS A 80 -6.78 10.38 12.20
N ASN A 81 -6.21 9.96 11.08
CA ASN A 81 -6.96 9.24 10.05
C ASN A 81 -7.20 7.78 10.44
N VAL A 82 -6.28 7.15 11.21
CA VAL A 82 -6.52 5.83 11.81
C VAL A 82 -7.68 5.88 12.81
N GLU A 83 -7.76 6.91 13.65
CA GLU A 83 -8.91 7.13 14.54
C GLU A 83 -10.22 7.31 13.76
N SER A 84 -10.18 8.08 12.68
CA SER A 84 -11.36 8.29 11.81
C SER A 84 -11.78 6.99 11.12
N LEU A 85 -10.83 6.21 10.59
CA LEU A 85 -11.10 4.89 10.03
C LEU A 85 -11.76 3.95 11.03
N ARG A 86 -11.30 3.93 12.29
CA ARG A 86 -11.87 3.06 13.35
C ARG A 86 -13.29 3.46 13.73
N ARG A 87 -13.60 4.76 13.70
CA ARG A 87 -14.92 5.30 14.06
C ARG A 87 -15.91 5.19 12.91
N ASP A 88 -15.49 5.57 11.71
CA ASP A 88 -16.35 5.81 10.55
C ASP A 88 -16.31 4.65 9.55
N MET A 89 -15.44 3.65 9.78
CA MET A 89 -15.20 2.48 8.92
C MET A 89 -14.69 2.81 7.51
N ALA A 90 -14.36 4.09 7.26
CA ALA A 90 -13.77 4.59 6.02
C ALA A 90 -12.93 5.84 6.31
N VAL A 91 -11.95 6.09 5.44
CA VAL A 91 -11.16 7.33 5.45
C VAL A 91 -10.66 7.62 4.03
N ASP A 92 -10.57 8.89 3.68
CA ASP A 92 -9.95 9.39 2.44
C ASP A 92 -8.83 10.34 2.86
N CYS A 93 -7.63 10.17 2.29
CA CYS A 93 -6.48 10.98 2.60
C CYS A 93 -5.56 11.09 1.38
N SER A 94 -4.62 12.02 1.40
CA SER A 94 -3.61 12.11 0.35
C SER A 94 -2.22 11.84 0.93
N TYR A 95 -1.39 11.12 0.18
CA TYR A 95 -0.01 10.81 0.55
C TYR A 95 0.94 11.21 -0.58
N LYS A 96 2.03 11.90 -0.26
CA LYS A 96 3.03 12.32 -1.25
C LYS A 96 4.23 11.38 -1.21
N TYR A 97 4.62 10.86 -2.35
CA TYR A 97 5.84 10.07 -2.50
C TYR A 97 6.61 10.53 -3.75
N GLY A 98 7.87 10.91 -3.57
CA GLY A 98 8.68 11.50 -4.64
C GLY A 98 7.99 12.70 -5.29
N SER A 99 7.80 12.60 -6.60
CA SER A 99 7.10 13.58 -7.45
C SER A 99 5.58 13.36 -7.52
N LEU A 100 5.06 12.22 -7.04
CA LEU A 100 3.67 11.82 -7.17
C LEU A 100 2.85 12.14 -5.92
N GLN A 101 1.56 12.44 -6.14
CA GLN A 101 0.55 12.62 -5.10
C GLN A 101 -0.48 11.51 -5.23
N PHE A 102 -0.57 10.65 -4.21
CA PHE A 102 -1.54 9.57 -4.10
C PHE A 102 -2.76 10.05 -3.31
N ARG A 103 -3.91 9.45 -3.62
CA ARG A 103 -5.18 9.60 -2.92
C ARG A 103 -5.77 8.23 -2.67
#